data_AF-A0A7J7XJ96-F1
#
_entry.id   AF-A0A7J7XJ96-F1
#
_cell.length_a   1.000
_cell.length_b   1.000
_cell.length_c   1.000
_cell.angle_alpha   90.00
_cell.angle_beta   90.00
_cell.angle_gamma   90.00
#
_symmetry.space_group_name_H-M   'P 1'
#
loop_
_entity.id
_entity.type
_entity.pdbx_description
1 polymer ?
#
loop_
_entity_poly.entity_id
_entity_poly.type
_entity_poly.pdbx_seq_one_letter_code
_entity_poly.pdbx_strand_id
1 'polypeptide(L)'
;MLGSRDSARNPHTLVEVTSFAAINKFQPFNVAISSNVLLLLDFHSHLTRSEVVGYLGGRWDINSQMLTVLRAFPCRSRLGDVDTGATVEEEIYQSLLLRGLSLVGWYHSHPHSPALPSLQDIDTQMDYQLRLQGSSNGFQPCLALLCSPYYSGNQGPESKISPFWVMPPPEQRPSDYGIPMDVEMAYVQDSFLTNDILHEMMLLVEFYKGAPDLVKFQEPWNQEHTYLDKLKISLASRMPKDQGLCHVLEQVYGVLKQGN
;
A
#
# COMPACT_ATOMS: atom_id res chain seq x y z
N MET A 1 0.05 15.88 20.32
CA MET A 1 -0.59 14.57 20.62
C MET A 1 -2.07 14.69 20.27
N LEU A 2 -2.64 13.67 19.60
CA LEU A 2 -4.05 13.63 19.19
C LEU A 2 -5.03 13.63 20.37
N GLY A 3 -4.61 13.12 21.54
CA GLY A 3 -5.43 13.04 22.74
C GLY A 3 -6.50 11.94 22.65
N SER A 4 -7.51 12.07 23.51
CA SER A 4 -8.62 11.12 23.63
C SER A 4 -9.45 11.00 22.36
N ARG A 5 -9.96 9.79 22.11
CA ARG A 5 -10.93 9.52 21.06
C ARG A 5 -12.18 10.37 21.28
N ASP A 6 -12.66 10.97 20.20
CA ASP A 6 -13.85 11.81 20.16
C ASP A 6 -14.63 11.48 18.89
N SER A 7 -15.84 10.96 19.06
CA SER A 7 -16.73 10.57 17.97
C SER A 7 -17.19 11.75 17.11
N ALA A 8 -16.97 12.99 17.56
CA ALA A 8 -17.27 14.19 16.78
C ALA A 8 -16.18 14.51 15.74
N ARG A 9 -14.99 13.90 15.83
CA ARG A 9 -13.91 14.11 14.85
C ARG A 9 -14.22 13.41 13.54
N ASN A 10 -13.94 14.08 12.43
CA ASN A 10 -14.08 13.48 11.10
C ASN A 10 -13.05 12.34 10.94
N PRO A 11 -13.47 11.09 10.65
CA PRO A 11 -12.56 9.94 10.48
C PRO A 11 -11.50 10.15 9.40
N HIS A 12 -11.80 10.97 8.38
CA HIS A 12 -10.89 11.29 7.28
C HIS A 12 -9.89 12.42 7.60
N THR A 13 -9.82 12.88 8.85
CA THR A 13 -8.83 13.88 9.26
C THR A 13 -7.43 13.28 9.17
N LEU A 14 -6.59 13.84 8.29
CA LEU A 14 -5.20 13.42 8.13
C LEU A 14 -4.34 13.80 9.35
N VAL A 15 -3.38 12.95 9.67
CA VAL A 15 -2.51 13.06 10.83
C VAL A 15 -1.05 12.92 10.41
N GLU A 16 -0.22 13.86 10.85
CA GLU A 16 1.22 13.79 10.66
C GLU A 16 1.84 12.59 11.39
N VAL A 17 2.74 11.89 10.70
CA VAL A 17 3.51 10.80 11.29
C VAL A 17 4.61 11.35 12.20
N THR A 18 4.95 10.60 13.25
CA THR A 18 6.02 10.95 14.19
C THR A 18 7.20 10.00 14.00
N SER A 19 8.43 10.51 13.92
CA SER A 19 9.60 9.62 13.91
C SER A 19 9.82 9.00 15.29
N PHE A 20 10.30 7.75 15.33
CA PHE A 20 10.60 7.09 16.61
C PHE A 20 11.63 7.87 17.45
N ALA A 21 12.63 8.46 16.80
CA ALA A 21 13.64 9.28 17.45
C ALA A 21 13.06 10.54 18.12
N ALA A 22 12.03 11.17 17.53
CA ALA A 22 11.40 12.37 18.09
C ALA A 22 10.76 12.15 19.47
N ILE A 23 10.45 10.90 19.81
CA ILE A 23 9.90 10.51 21.12
C ILE A 23 10.86 9.60 21.92
N ASN A 24 12.15 9.60 21.58
CA ASN A 24 13.19 8.78 22.23
C ASN A 24 12.86 7.28 22.24
N LYS A 25 12.35 6.77 21.11
CA LYS A 25 12.07 5.35 20.89
C LYS A 25 12.85 4.83 19.68
N PHE A 26 12.94 3.52 19.58
CA PHE A 26 13.46 2.84 18.40
C PHE A 26 12.31 2.23 17.59
N GLN A 27 12.50 2.13 16.28
CA GLN A 27 11.60 1.35 15.44
C GLN A 27 11.59 -0.11 15.93
N PRO A 28 10.41 -0.73 16.12
CA PRO A 28 10.31 -2.03 16.80
C PRO A 28 10.76 -3.24 15.95
N PHE A 29 10.98 -3.05 14.65
CA PHE A 29 11.41 -4.09 13.71
C PHE A 29 12.02 -3.44 12.46
N ASN A 30 12.93 -4.14 11.79
CA ASN A 30 13.44 -3.70 10.50
C ASN A 30 12.47 -4.08 9.38
N VAL A 31 12.42 -3.30 8.30
CA VAL A 31 11.59 -3.61 7.13
C VAL A 31 12.44 -3.66 5.87
N ALA A 32 12.29 -4.73 5.10
CA ALA A 32 12.83 -4.87 3.76
C ALA A 32 11.67 -5.12 2.79
N ILE A 33 11.56 -4.32 1.73
CA ILE A 33 10.46 -4.40 0.77
C ILE A 33 10.97 -4.60 -0.65
N SER A 34 10.41 -5.59 -1.33
CA SER A 34 10.70 -5.91 -2.73
C SER A 34 10.21 -4.79 -3.66
N SER A 35 10.99 -4.46 -4.69
CA SER A 35 10.60 -3.48 -5.70
C SER A 35 9.36 -3.89 -6.48
N ASN A 36 9.17 -5.19 -6.73
CA ASN A 36 7.97 -5.72 -7.36
C ASN A 36 6.69 -5.44 -6.54
N VAL A 37 6.79 -5.38 -5.21
CA VAL A 37 5.66 -5.00 -4.32
C VAL A 37 5.28 -3.56 -4.56
N LEU A 38 6.26 -2.65 -4.52
CA LEU A 38 6.04 -1.22 -4.73
C LEU A 38 5.54 -0.93 -6.15
N LEU A 39 6.06 -1.64 -7.15
CA LEU A 39 5.63 -1.52 -8.55
C LEU A 39 4.14 -1.85 -8.71
N LEU A 40 3.70 -3.01 -8.20
CA LEU A 40 2.31 -3.46 -8.37
C LEU A 40 1.32 -2.58 -7.59
N LEU A 41 1.68 -2.20 -6.36
CA LEU A 41 0.88 -1.30 -5.52
C LEU A 41 0.76 0.09 -6.15
N ASP A 42 1.86 0.63 -6.70
CA ASP A 42 1.86 1.92 -7.37
C ASP A 42 1.00 1.86 -8.64
N PHE A 43 1.15 0.80 -9.44
CA PHE A 43 0.30 0.56 -10.61
C PHE A 43 -1.18 0.52 -10.24
N HIS A 44 -1.54 -0.28 -9.23
CA HIS A 44 -2.92 -0.40 -8.76
C HIS A 44 -3.51 0.96 -8.37
N SER A 45 -2.74 1.76 -7.62
CA SER A 45 -3.15 3.09 -7.14
C SER A 45 -3.40 4.09 -8.26
N HIS A 46 -2.86 3.86 -9.46
CA HIS A 46 -3.06 4.72 -10.63
C HIS A 46 -4.26 4.35 -11.50
N LEU A 47 -4.91 3.20 -11.25
CA LEU A 47 -5.98 2.74 -12.15
C LEU A 47 -7.29 3.50 -11.94
N THR A 48 -7.51 4.05 -10.76
CA THR A 48 -8.78 4.71 -10.40
C THR A 48 -8.54 6.04 -9.69
N ARG A 49 -9.55 6.92 -9.79
CA ARG A 49 -9.63 8.18 -9.04
C ARG A 49 -10.09 7.97 -7.59
N SER A 50 -10.60 6.78 -7.27
CA SER A 50 -11.02 6.35 -5.94
C SER A 50 -9.86 5.70 -5.17
N GLU A 51 -10.03 5.57 -3.86
CA GLU A 51 -9.09 4.81 -3.03
C GLU A 51 -9.13 3.32 -3.39
N VAL A 52 -7.95 2.69 -3.36
CA VAL A 52 -7.79 1.24 -3.54
C VAL A 52 -7.22 0.63 -2.28
N VAL A 53 -7.46 -0.66 -2.04
CA VAL A 53 -6.90 -1.39 -0.90
C VAL A 53 -6.21 -2.66 -1.39
N GLY A 54 -5.21 -3.13 -0.66
CA GLY A 54 -4.68 -4.47 -0.84
C GLY A 54 -3.86 -4.95 0.36
N TYR A 55 -3.48 -6.22 0.31
CA TYR A 55 -2.73 -6.88 1.37
C TYR A 55 -1.26 -7.07 1.01
N LEU A 56 -0.42 -7.18 2.02
CA LEU A 56 1.02 -7.40 1.89
C LEU A 56 1.37 -8.79 2.44
N GLY A 57 2.00 -9.61 1.61
CA GLY A 57 2.50 -10.92 1.98
C GLY A 57 4.01 -10.94 2.13
N GLY A 58 4.50 -11.65 3.15
CA GLY A 58 5.90 -11.61 3.50
C GLY A 58 6.30 -12.66 4.52
N ARG A 59 7.46 -12.44 5.13
CA ARG A 59 8.05 -13.29 6.17
C ARG A 59 8.49 -12.42 7.34
N TRP A 60 8.28 -12.95 8.54
CA TRP A 60 8.79 -12.37 9.78
C TRP A 60 9.88 -13.29 10.33
N ASP A 61 11.10 -12.77 10.46
CA ASP A 61 12.18 -13.45 11.17
C ASP A 61 12.36 -12.82 12.56
N ILE A 62 11.95 -13.55 13.58
CA ILE A 62 12.01 -13.12 14.98
C ILE A 62 13.45 -12.97 15.49
N ASN A 63 14.42 -13.73 14.95
CA ASN A 63 15.80 -13.71 15.43
C ASN A 63 16.53 -12.44 15.01
N SER A 64 16.29 -12.00 13.77
CA SER A 64 16.86 -10.77 13.20
C SER A 64 15.94 -9.55 13.35
N GLN A 65 14.73 -9.75 13.88
CA GLN A 65 13.65 -8.75 13.92
C GLN A 65 13.40 -8.12 12.54
N MET A 66 13.44 -8.94 11.49
CA MET A 66 13.36 -8.51 10.09
C MET A 66 12.00 -8.88 9.50
N LEU A 67 11.22 -7.87 9.12
CA LEU A 67 10.04 -8.05 8.28
C LEU A 67 10.44 -7.91 6.81
N THR A 68 10.28 -8.99 6.03
CA THR A 68 10.49 -8.97 4.59
C THR A 68 9.16 -9.02 3.85
N VAL A 69 8.82 -7.94 3.14
CA VAL A 69 7.62 -7.83 2.32
C VAL A 69 7.95 -8.25 0.88
N LEU A 70 7.30 -9.31 0.41
CA LEU A 70 7.68 -10.04 -0.81
C LEU A 70 6.64 -9.94 -1.93
N ARG A 71 5.37 -9.74 -1.58
CA ARG A 71 4.24 -9.69 -2.53
C ARG A 71 3.18 -8.68 -2.08
N ALA A 72 2.58 -8.00 -3.06
CA ALA A 72 1.33 -7.27 -2.88
C ALA A 72 0.17 -8.10 -3.46
N PHE A 73 -0.98 -8.02 -2.81
CA PHE A 73 -2.22 -8.68 -3.20
C PHE A 73 -3.31 -7.61 -3.32
N PRO A 74 -3.50 -7.01 -4.51
CA PRO A 74 -4.55 -6.03 -4.76
C PRO A 74 -5.95 -6.59 -4.46
N CYS A 75 -6.77 -5.87 -3.69
CA CYS A 75 -8.17 -6.23 -3.50
C CYS A 75 -8.98 -5.78 -4.71
N ARG A 76 -9.51 -6.73 -5.48
CA ARG A 76 -10.38 -6.49 -6.63
C ARG A 76 -11.85 -6.45 -6.21
N SER A 77 -12.16 -5.56 -5.27
CA SER A 77 -13.52 -5.32 -4.77
C SER A 77 -13.79 -3.81 -4.67
N ARG A 78 -15.07 -3.43 -4.68
CA ARG A 78 -15.49 -2.04 -4.51
C ARG A 78 -15.80 -1.76 -3.05
N LEU A 79 -15.52 -0.52 -2.61
CA LEU A 79 -15.93 -0.04 -1.29
C LEU A 79 -17.45 -0.19 -1.14
N GLY A 80 -17.87 -0.98 -0.15
CA GLY A 80 -19.28 -1.27 0.16
C GLY A 80 -19.83 -2.58 -0.40
N ASP A 81 -19.09 -3.28 -1.27
CA ASP A 81 -19.46 -4.63 -1.73
C ASP A 81 -18.87 -5.68 -0.76
N VAL A 82 -19.61 -5.94 0.32
CA VAL A 82 -19.15 -6.79 1.43
C VAL A 82 -18.99 -8.25 1.00
N ASP A 83 -19.89 -8.77 0.18
CA ASP A 83 -19.88 -10.18 -0.23
C ASP A 83 -18.70 -10.47 -1.17
N THR A 84 -18.46 -9.59 -2.16
CA THR A 84 -17.27 -9.68 -3.01
C THR A 84 -16.00 -9.44 -2.20
N GLY A 85 -16.03 -8.51 -1.25
CA GLY A 85 -14.90 -8.24 -0.35
C GLY A 85 -14.46 -9.48 0.43
N ALA A 86 -15.40 -10.19 1.07
CA ALA A 86 -15.10 -11.41 1.81
C ALA A 86 -14.53 -12.52 0.92
N THR A 87 -15.08 -12.68 -0.28
CA THR A 87 -14.59 -13.66 -1.26
C THR A 87 -13.15 -13.35 -1.70
N VAL A 88 -12.87 -12.08 -2.02
CA VAL A 88 -11.52 -11.63 -2.41
C VAL A 88 -10.52 -11.83 -1.27
N GLU A 89 -10.92 -11.56 -0.02
CA GLU A 89 -10.07 -11.82 1.14
C GLU A 89 -9.73 -13.30 1.28
N GLU A 90 -10.71 -14.19 1.15
CA GLU A 90 -10.48 -15.63 1.21
C GLU A 90 -9.52 -16.11 0.11
N GLU A 91 -9.69 -15.64 -1.14
CA GLU A 91 -8.78 -15.94 -2.24
C GLU A 91 -7.34 -15.48 -1.94
N ILE A 92 -7.18 -14.28 -1.36
CA ILE A 92 -5.87 -13.75 -0.96
C ILE A 92 -5.25 -14.61 0.15
N TYR A 93 -6.02 -15.03 1.15
CA TYR A 93 -5.54 -15.93 2.21
C TYR A 93 -5.08 -17.28 1.65
N GLN A 94 -5.82 -17.86 0.70
CA GLN A 94 -5.39 -19.09 0.03
C GLN A 94 -4.11 -18.89 -0.79
N SER A 95 -3.99 -17.76 -1.50
CA SER A 95 -2.80 -17.43 -2.27
C SER A 95 -1.56 -17.25 -1.38
N LEU A 96 -1.70 -16.60 -0.23
CA LEU A 96 -0.67 -16.49 0.80
C LEU A 96 -0.20 -17.88 1.26
N LEU A 97 -1.15 -18.75 1.62
CA LEU A 97 -0.87 -20.11 2.09
C LEU A 97 -0.14 -20.94 1.03
N LEU A 98 -0.63 -20.96 -0.21
CA LEU A 98 -0.03 -21.70 -1.32
C LEU A 98 1.41 -21.25 -1.63
N ARG A 99 1.73 -19.99 -1.35
CA ARG A 99 3.07 -19.40 -1.54
C ARG A 99 3.96 -19.52 -0.29
N GLY A 100 3.46 -20.08 0.81
CA GLY A 100 4.16 -20.14 2.09
C GLY A 100 4.52 -18.74 2.62
N LEU A 101 3.63 -17.78 2.42
CA LEU A 101 3.74 -16.40 2.91
C LEU A 101 2.75 -16.16 4.05
N SER A 102 3.12 -15.26 4.95
CA SER A 102 2.22 -14.75 5.98
C SER A 102 1.65 -13.41 5.56
N LEU A 103 0.44 -13.09 6.03
CA LEU A 103 -0.07 -11.73 6.01
C LEU A 103 0.79 -10.87 6.95
N VAL A 104 1.39 -9.81 6.41
CA VAL A 104 2.33 -8.95 7.15
C VAL A 104 1.95 -7.48 7.12
N GLY A 105 0.85 -7.13 6.47
CA GLY A 105 0.43 -5.76 6.33
C GLY A 105 -0.64 -5.54 5.28
N TRP A 106 -0.91 -4.28 5.03
CA TRP A 106 -1.88 -3.81 4.06
C TRP A 106 -1.41 -2.51 3.44
N TYR A 107 -2.06 -2.11 2.36
CA TYR A 107 -1.89 -0.80 1.77
C TYR A 107 -3.22 -0.23 1.32
N HIS A 108 -3.30 1.08 1.23
CA HIS A 108 -4.34 1.73 0.46
C HIS A 108 -3.79 2.99 -0.25
N SER A 109 -4.62 3.62 -1.08
CA SER A 109 -4.26 4.88 -1.73
C SER A 109 -5.04 6.08 -1.19
N HIS A 110 -4.39 7.23 -1.19
CA HIS A 110 -4.98 8.55 -1.08
C HIS A 110 -4.73 9.27 -2.42
N PRO A 111 -5.56 9.08 -3.46
CA PRO A 111 -5.24 9.48 -4.83
C PRO A 111 -4.82 10.95 -4.96
N HIS A 112 -5.52 11.86 -4.27
CA HIS A 112 -5.33 13.31 -4.39
C HIS A 112 -4.95 13.99 -3.07
N SER A 113 -4.66 13.22 -2.02
CA SER A 113 -4.30 13.72 -0.69
C SER A 113 -2.90 13.27 -0.31
N PRO A 114 -2.22 13.95 0.64
CA PRO A 114 -0.92 13.50 1.13
C PRO A 114 -0.94 12.03 1.55
N ALA A 115 0.20 11.35 1.37
CA ALA A 115 0.44 10.01 1.92
C ALA A 115 0.65 10.09 3.45
N LEU A 116 -0.40 10.50 4.17
CA LEU A 116 -0.49 10.61 5.62
C LEU A 116 -1.72 9.83 6.09
N PRO A 117 -1.64 9.14 7.23
CA PRO A 117 -2.77 8.36 7.73
C PRO A 117 -3.88 9.28 8.21
N SER A 118 -5.13 8.88 7.98
CA SER A 118 -6.30 9.46 8.61
C SER A 118 -6.54 8.87 10.01
N LEU A 119 -7.48 9.44 10.78
CA LEU A 119 -7.91 8.84 12.05
C LEU A 119 -8.46 7.42 11.85
N GLN A 120 -9.19 7.19 10.76
CA GLN A 120 -9.69 5.88 10.39
C GLN A 120 -8.55 4.89 10.09
N ASP A 121 -7.49 5.35 9.43
CA ASP A 121 -6.33 4.49 9.11
C ASP A 121 -5.55 4.11 10.37
N ILE A 122 -5.47 5.02 11.34
CA ILE A 122 -4.85 4.76 12.64
C ILE A 122 -5.62 3.66 13.38
N ASP A 123 -6.95 3.75 13.46
CA ASP A 123 -7.78 2.74 14.11
C ASP A 123 -7.71 1.40 13.35
N THR A 124 -7.80 1.43 12.02
CA THR A 124 -7.68 0.24 11.16
C THR A 124 -6.33 -0.46 11.35
N GLN A 125 -5.24 0.30 11.38
CA GLN A 125 -3.90 -0.24 11.58
C GLN A 125 -3.73 -0.81 13.00
N MET A 126 -4.31 -0.20 14.03
CA MET A 126 -4.33 -0.80 15.37
C MET A 126 -5.05 -2.15 15.38
N ASP A 127 -6.20 -2.25 14.72
CA ASP A 127 -6.94 -3.51 14.63
C ASP A 127 -6.13 -4.59 13.92
N TYR A 128 -5.46 -4.28 12.80
CA TYR A 128 -4.59 -5.23 12.13
C TYR A 128 -3.38 -5.65 12.98
N GLN A 129 -2.75 -4.71 13.68
CA GLN A 129 -1.65 -5.02 14.59
C GLN A 129 -2.09 -5.97 15.70
N LEU A 130 -3.28 -5.79 16.27
CA LEU A 130 -3.83 -6.67 17.30
C LEU A 130 -4.19 -8.05 16.73
N ARG A 131 -4.86 -8.10 15.57
CA ARG A 131 -5.24 -9.38 14.93
C ARG A 131 -4.02 -10.23 14.57
N LEU A 132 -2.96 -9.61 14.05
CA LEU A 132 -1.76 -10.32 13.61
C LEU A 132 -0.86 -10.78 14.75
N GLN A 133 -0.95 -10.17 15.95
CA GLN A 133 -0.24 -10.68 17.14
C GLN A 133 -0.72 -12.08 17.57
N GLY A 134 -1.97 -12.45 17.26
CA GLY A 134 -2.52 -13.77 17.54
C GLY A 134 -2.58 -14.13 19.04
N SER A 135 -2.72 -15.43 19.35
CA SER A 135 -2.77 -15.97 20.73
C SER A 135 -1.41 -16.38 21.28
N SER A 136 -0.37 -16.34 20.44
CA SER A 136 1.02 -16.59 20.83
C SER A 136 1.60 -15.34 21.47
N ASN A 137 2.34 -15.47 22.58
CA ASN A 137 3.07 -14.37 23.23
C ASN A 137 4.20 -13.76 22.38
N GLY A 138 4.22 -13.99 21.06
CA GLY A 138 5.22 -13.49 20.13
C GLY A 138 4.77 -12.21 19.45
N PHE A 139 5.71 -11.30 19.23
CA PHE A 139 5.48 -10.12 18.39
C PHE A 139 5.43 -10.54 16.92
N GLN A 140 4.36 -10.16 16.22
CA GLN A 140 4.26 -10.23 14.76
C GLN A 140 3.97 -8.82 14.23
N PRO A 141 4.86 -8.25 13.39
CA PRO A 141 4.67 -6.91 12.85
C PRO A 141 3.55 -6.87 11.81
N CYS A 142 2.89 -5.71 11.74
CA CYS A 142 1.94 -5.35 10.71
C CYS A 142 2.36 -4.00 10.11
N LEU A 143 2.66 -3.96 8.82
CA LEU A 143 3.04 -2.74 8.12
C LEU A 143 1.83 -2.16 7.36
N ALA A 144 1.59 -0.86 7.46
CA ALA A 144 0.67 -0.16 6.57
C ALA A 144 1.45 0.69 5.56
N LEU A 145 1.02 0.70 4.30
CA LEU A 145 1.56 1.57 3.24
C LEU A 145 0.47 2.48 2.68
N LEU A 146 0.78 3.78 2.57
CA LEU A 146 -0.08 4.78 1.96
C LEU A 146 0.50 5.20 0.62
N CYS A 147 -0.26 5.04 -0.46
CA CYS A 147 0.16 5.51 -1.78
C CYS A 147 -0.60 6.78 -2.18
N SER A 148 0.13 7.84 -2.49
CA SER A 148 -0.42 9.09 -3.01
C SER A 148 0.09 9.33 -4.43
N PRO A 149 -0.64 8.85 -5.46
CA PRO A 149 -0.21 8.97 -6.84
C PRO A 149 -0.38 10.39 -7.40
N TYR A 150 -1.50 11.07 -7.17
CA TYR A 150 -1.86 12.32 -7.87
C TYR A 150 -1.88 13.56 -6.98
N TYR A 151 -1.38 13.48 -5.73
CA TYR A 151 -1.30 14.65 -4.88
C TYR A 151 -0.34 15.68 -5.46
N SER A 152 -0.85 16.90 -5.65
CA SER A 152 -0.10 18.01 -6.25
C SER A 152 1.08 18.51 -5.42
N GLY A 153 1.13 18.16 -4.12
CA GLY A 153 2.27 18.46 -3.25
C GLY A 153 3.42 17.46 -3.34
N ASN A 154 3.33 16.43 -4.19
CA ASN A 154 4.46 15.55 -4.48
C ASN A 154 5.57 16.33 -5.22
N GLN A 155 6.84 15.99 -4.95
CA GLN A 155 8.02 16.68 -5.52
C GLN A 155 8.23 16.40 -7.02
N GLY A 156 7.44 15.50 -7.61
CA GLY A 156 7.56 15.07 -8.99
C GLY A 156 6.39 14.18 -9.42
N PRO A 157 6.48 13.58 -10.63
CA PRO A 157 5.47 12.66 -11.17
C PRO A 157 5.39 11.31 -10.43
N GLU A 158 6.40 11.00 -9.63
CA GLU A 158 6.45 9.77 -8.85
C GLU A 158 5.43 9.81 -7.71
N SER A 159 4.74 8.69 -7.50
CA SER A 159 3.87 8.52 -6.34
C SER A 159 4.69 8.58 -5.05
N LYS A 160 4.13 9.21 -4.03
CA LYS A 160 4.65 9.11 -2.67
C LYS A 160 4.08 7.86 -2.01
N ILE A 161 4.95 6.91 -1.62
CA ILE A 161 4.56 5.74 -0.85
C ILE A 161 5.14 5.90 0.55
N SER A 162 4.29 6.03 1.55
CA SER A 162 4.69 6.28 2.94
C SER A 162 4.23 5.14 3.83
N PRO A 163 5.17 4.44 4.49
CA PRO A 163 4.82 3.46 5.49
C PRO A 163 4.44 4.12 6.80
N PHE A 164 3.61 3.44 7.58
CA PHE A 164 3.44 3.79 8.98
C PHE A 164 3.15 2.56 9.84
N TRP A 165 3.39 2.71 11.13
CA TRP A 165 3.03 1.76 12.18
C TRP A 165 2.42 2.54 13.34
N VAL A 166 1.41 2.01 14.03
CA VAL A 166 0.76 2.75 15.12
C VAL A 166 1.33 2.32 16.45
N MET A 167 1.99 3.25 17.16
CA MET A 167 2.34 3.05 18.56
C MET A 167 1.06 3.07 19.40
N PRO A 168 0.75 2.00 20.14
CA PRO A 168 -0.45 1.96 20.95
C PRO A 168 -0.40 3.06 22.01
N PRO A 169 -1.57 3.58 22.43
CA PRO A 169 -1.62 4.55 23.50
C PRO A 169 -1.04 3.95 24.80
N PRO A 170 -0.51 4.79 25.71
CA PRO A 170 -0.04 4.30 27.01
C PRO A 170 -1.16 3.61 27.79
N GLU A 171 -0.82 2.58 28.57
CA GLU A 171 -1.79 1.84 29.40
C GLU A 171 -2.60 2.74 30.34
N GLN A 172 -2.05 3.88 30.76
CA GLN A 172 -2.74 4.84 31.63
C GLN A 172 -3.83 5.65 30.89
N ARG A 173 -3.82 5.66 29.54
CA ARG A 173 -4.76 6.41 28.70
C ARG A 173 -5.22 5.56 27.50
N PRO A 174 -5.89 4.42 27.73
CA PRO A 174 -6.26 3.48 26.67
C PRO A 174 -7.33 4.06 25.70
N SER A 175 -8.01 5.12 26.10
CA SER A 175 -8.99 5.85 25.28
C SER A 175 -8.36 6.78 24.25
N ASP A 176 -7.06 7.01 24.31
CA ASP A 176 -6.38 7.91 23.38
C ASP A 176 -6.12 7.25 22.03
N TYR A 177 -6.02 8.06 20.99
CA TYR A 177 -5.54 7.56 19.69
C TYR A 177 -4.10 7.08 19.82
N GLY A 178 -3.79 5.98 19.11
CA GLY A 178 -2.41 5.60 18.88
C GLY A 178 -1.65 6.67 18.09
N ILE A 179 -0.33 6.64 18.18
CA ILE A 179 0.54 7.60 17.47
C ILE A 179 0.97 6.95 16.16
N PRO A 180 0.63 7.50 14.99
CA PRO A 180 1.17 7.02 13.73
C PRO A 180 2.66 7.34 13.67
N MET A 181 3.47 6.29 13.58
CA MET A 181 4.92 6.36 13.55
C MET A 181 5.42 6.19 12.11
N ASP A 182 6.34 7.05 11.71
CA ASP A 182 7.07 6.89 10.45
C ASP A 182 8.00 5.69 10.54
N VAL A 183 7.98 4.83 9.52
CA VAL A 183 8.74 3.57 9.48
C VAL A 183 9.81 3.65 8.39
N GLU A 184 11.06 3.48 8.77
CA GLU A 184 12.15 3.35 7.82
C GLU A 184 12.13 1.95 7.18
N MET A 185 12.24 1.92 5.84
CA MET A 185 12.24 0.70 5.05
C MET A 185 13.46 0.62 4.13
N ALA A 186 14.09 -0.54 4.09
CA ALA A 186 15.11 -0.87 3.10
C ALA A 186 14.46 -1.33 1.79
N TYR A 187 14.73 -0.61 0.71
CA TYR A 187 14.31 -0.99 -0.62
C TYR A 187 15.21 -2.09 -1.19
N VAL A 188 14.61 -3.23 -1.54
CA VAL A 188 15.30 -4.36 -2.15
C VAL A 188 14.90 -4.43 -3.62
N GLN A 189 15.80 -3.96 -4.49
CA GLN A 189 15.57 -4.04 -5.93
C GLN A 189 15.65 -5.48 -6.41
N ASP A 190 14.53 -5.99 -6.94
CA ASP A 190 14.44 -7.32 -7.51
C ASP A 190 15.33 -7.46 -8.76
N SER A 191 15.76 -8.68 -9.04
CA SER A 191 16.57 -8.95 -10.22
C SER A 191 15.76 -8.86 -11.50
N PHE A 192 14.49 -9.29 -11.49
CA PHE A 192 13.62 -9.33 -12.66
C PHE A 192 12.17 -9.05 -12.29
N LEU A 193 11.41 -8.57 -13.27
CA LEU A 193 9.95 -8.53 -13.20
C LEU A 193 9.43 -9.96 -13.39
N THR A 194 8.50 -10.39 -12.55
CA THR A 194 7.97 -11.76 -12.64
C THR A 194 6.69 -11.80 -13.48
N ASN A 195 6.44 -12.94 -14.15
CA ASN A 195 5.18 -13.16 -14.88
C ASN A 195 3.95 -13.04 -13.96
N ASP A 196 4.07 -13.45 -12.70
CA ASP A 196 3.01 -13.29 -11.70
C ASP A 196 2.60 -11.82 -11.54
N ILE A 197 3.57 -10.90 -11.46
CA ILE A 197 3.27 -9.46 -11.32
C ILE A 197 2.57 -8.93 -12.56
N LEU A 198 3.04 -9.30 -13.76
CA LEU A 198 2.39 -8.90 -15.01
C LEU A 198 0.97 -9.47 -15.13
N HIS A 199 0.76 -10.71 -14.67
CA HIS A 199 -0.56 -11.30 -14.63
C HIS A 199 -1.49 -10.53 -13.68
N GLU A 200 -1.04 -10.19 -12.48
CA GLU A 200 -1.82 -9.36 -11.54
C GLU A 200 -2.12 -7.97 -12.13
N MET A 201 -1.17 -7.34 -12.82
CA MET A 201 -1.42 -6.08 -13.52
C MET A 201 -2.52 -6.23 -14.58
N MET A 202 -2.52 -7.31 -15.36
CA MET A 202 -3.56 -7.56 -16.35
C MET A 202 -4.93 -7.84 -15.72
N LEU A 203 -4.98 -8.59 -14.61
CA LEU A 203 -6.22 -8.81 -13.84
C LEU A 203 -6.79 -7.49 -13.32
N LEU A 204 -5.92 -6.59 -12.86
CA LEU A 204 -6.32 -5.25 -12.43
C LEU A 204 -6.86 -4.41 -13.58
N VAL A 205 -6.22 -4.42 -14.75
CA VAL A 205 -6.73 -3.73 -15.94
C VAL A 205 -8.12 -4.21 -16.31
N GLU A 206 -8.36 -5.53 -16.32
CA GLU A 206 -9.68 -6.07 -16.63
C GLU A 206 -10.71 -5.73 -15.55
N PHE A 207 -10.32 -5.76 -14.26
CA PHE A 207 -11.22 -5.40 -13.16
C PHE A 207 -11.71 -3.95 -13.23
N TYR A 208 -10.83 -3.00 -13.58
CA TYR A 208 -11.19 -1.58 -13.69
C TYR A 208 -11.77 -1.18 -15.06
N LYS A 209 -11.83 -2.11 -16.01
CA LYS A 209 -12.35 -1.83 -17.35
C LYS A 209 -13.82 -1.41 -17.30
N GLY A 210 -14.12 -0.27 -17.92
CA GLY A 210 -15.46 0.29 -17.92
C GLY A 210 -15.92 0.85 -16.56
N ALA A 211 -15.03 0.92 -15.58
CA ALA A 211 -15.35 1.54 -14.30
C ALA A 211 -15.57 3.06 -14.46
N PRO A 212 -16.56 3.64 -13.77
CA PRO A 212 -16.86 5.07 -13.90
C PRO A 212 -15.76 5.98 -13.34
N ASP A 213 -14.95 5.44 -12.43
CA ASP A 213 -13.84 6.11 -11.77
C ASP A 213 -12.46 5.72 -12.34
N LEU A 214 -12.42 4.95 -13.43
CA LEU A 214 -11.19 4.63 -14.15
C LEU A 214 -10.45 5.91 -14.55
N VAL A 215 -9.14 5.93 -14.34
CA VAL A 215 -8.30 7.03 -14.79
C VAL A 215 -8.26 7.05 -16.31
N LYS A 216 -8.56 8.22 -16.88
CA LYS A 216 -8.47 8.43 -18.31
C LYS A 216 -7.04 8.70 -18.72
N PHE A 217 -6.32 7.63 -19.06
CA PHE A 217 -4.87 7.63 -19.28
C PHE A 217 -4.40 8.53 -20.44
N GLN A 218 -5.27 8.85 -21.39
CA GLN A 218 -4.97 9.78 -22.49
C GLN A 218 -5.22 11.26 -22.14
N GLU A 219 -5.92 11.56 -21.04
CA GLU A 219 -6.13 12.94 -20.61
C GLU A 219 -4.82 13.55 -20.05
N PRO A 220 -4.64 14.88 -20.17
CA PRO A 220 -3.50 15.56 -19.55
C PRO A 220 -3.59 15.47 -18.03
N TRP A 221 -2.49 15.05 -17.38
CA TRP A 221 -2.32 15.15 -15.93
C TRP A 221 -1.74 16.51 -15.54
N ASN A 222 -0.78 17.01 -16.31
CA ASN A 222 -0.26 18.37 -16.22
C ASN A 222 0.03 18.94 -17.62
N GLN A 223 0.72 20.09 -17.71
CA GLN A 223 1.02 20.75 -18.99
C GLN A 223 1.94 19.92 -19.91
N GLU A 224 2.75 19.03 -19.35
CA GLU A 224 3.79 18.27 -20.06
C GLU A 224 3.44 16.79 -20.24
N HIS A 225 2.62 16.22 -19.37
CA HIS A 225 2.44 14.78 -19.23
C HIS A 225 0.96 14.38 -19.18
N THR A 226 0.62 13.29 -19.84
CA THR A 226 -0.66 12.60 -19.64
C THR A 226 -0.67 11.79 -18.34
N TYR A 227 -1.84 11.31 -17.93
CA TYR A 227 -1.95 10.34 -16.83
C TYR A 227 -1.15 9.06 -17.10
N LEU A 228 -1.04 8.62 -18.36
CA LEU A 228 -0.21 7.47 -18.72
C LEU A 228 1.28 7.78 -18.58
N ASP A 229 1.73 8.96 -19.02
CA ASP A 229 3.13 9.34 -18.91
C ASP A 229 3.55 9.41 -17.44
N LYS A 230 2.71 9.99 -16.60
CA LYS A 230 2.92 10.02 -15.15
C LYS A 230 3.00 8.62 -14.55
N LEU A 231 2.08 7.71 -14.92
CA LEU A 231 2.14 6.31 -14.49
C LEU A 231 3.48 5.68 -14.90
N LYS A 232 3.88 5.80 -16.16
CA LYS A 232 5.15 5.24 -16.67
C LYS A 232 6.36 5.78 -15.90
N ILE A 233 6.41 7.09 -15.64
CA ILE A 233 7.51 7.71 -14.89
C ILE A 233 7.53 7.20 -13.44
N SER A 234 6.36 7.11 -12.79
CA SER A 234 6.27 6.60 -11.42
C SER A 234 6.72 5.15 -11.31
N LEU A 235 6.31 4.29 -12.25
CA LEU A 235 6.74 2.88 -12.24
C LEU A 235 8.22 2.72 -12.56
N ALA A 236 8.80 3.59 -13.39
CA ALA A 236 10.22 3.51 -13.78
C ALA A 236 11.17 3.56 -12.57
N SER A 237 10.86 4.34 -11.53
CA SER A 237 11.69 4.40 -10.31
C SER A 237 11.57 3.17 -9.40
N ARG A 238 10.68 2.24 -9.72
CA ARG A 238 10.42 0.99 -8.99
C ARG A 238 10.77 -0.27 -9.78
N MET A 239 11.39 -0.10 -10.95
CA MET A 239 11.70 -1.22 -11.83
C MET A 239 12.82 -2.12 -11.27
N PRO A 240 12.70 -3.45 -11.49
CA PRO A 240 13.78 -4.39 -11.19
C PRO A 240 15.01 -4.13 -12.09
N LYS A 241 16.13 -4.76 -11.74
CA LYS A 241 17.43 -4.58 -12.44
C LYS A 241 17.37 -5.00 -13.91
N ASP A 242 16.81 -6.18 -14.16
CA ASP A 242 16.63 -6.71 -15.52
C ASP A 242 15.26 -6.30 -16.06
N GLN A 243 15.31 -5.69 -17.24
CA GLN A 243 14.19 -5.16 -18.00
C GLN A 243 13.70 -6.11 -19.09
N GLY A 244 14.11 -7.39 -19.07
CA GLY A 244 13.75 -8.38 -20.08
C GLY A 244 12.24 -8.48 -20.38
N LEU A 245 11.37 -8.28 -19.37
CA LEU A 245 9.91 -8.25 -19.54
C LEU A 245 9.30 -6.85 -19.73
N CYS A 246 10.10 -5.79 -19.89
CA CYS A 246 9.59 -4.44 -20.15
C CYS A 246 8.74 -4.37 -21.43
N HIS A 247 9.01 -5.22 -22.42
CA HIS A 247 8.19 -5.30 -23.63
C HIS A 247 6.76 -5.76 -23.34
N VAL A 248 6.53 -6.60 -22.32
CA VAL A 248 5.20 -7.01 -21.87
C VAL A 248 4.53 -5.88 -21.08
N LEU A 249 5.30 -5.10 -20.31
CA LEU A 249 4.80 -3.90 -19.65
C LEU A 249 4.24 -2.87 -20.65
N GLU A 250 4.87 -2.74 -21.82
CA GLU A 250 4.33 -1.93 -22.92
C GLU A 250 2.99 -2.47 -23.47
N GLN A 251 2.75 -3.79 -23.42
CA GLN A 251 1.43 -4.34 -23.75
C GLN A 251 0.37 -3.91 -22.74
N VAL A 252 0.70 -3.94 -21.43
CA VAL A 252 -0.19 -3.44 -20.36
C VAL A 252 -0.56 -1.97 -20.63
N TYR A 253 0.43 -1.14 -20.94
CA TYR A 253 0.19 0.27 -21.30
C TYR A 253 -0.65 0.43 -22.58
N GLY A 254 -0.46 -0.44 -23.57
CA GLY A 254 -1.27 -0.49 -24.77
C GLY A 254 -2.75 -0.74 -24.48
N VAL A 255 -3.05 -1.68 -23.57
CA VAL A 255 -4.44 -1.96 -23.16
C VAL A 255 -5.03 -0.78 -22.40
N LEU A 256 -4.28 -0.13 -21.51
CA LEU A 256 -4.74 1.07 -20.79
C LEU A 256 -5.08 2.24 -21.72
N LYS A 257 -4.39 2.38 -22.85
CA LYS A 257 -4.72 3.38 -23.88
C LYS A 257 -6.05 3.07 -24.57
N GLN A 258 -6.35 1.79 -24.80
CA GLN A 258 -7.54 1.35 -25.53
C GLN A 258 -8.79 1.27 -24.66
N GLY A 259 -8.65 1.12 -23.34
CA GLY A 259 -9.75 0.97 -22.39
C GLY A 259 -10.49 2.26 -22.00
N ASN A 260 -10.23 3.37 -22.70
CA ASN A 260 -10.87 4.68 -22.50
C ASN A 260 -11.68 5.11 -23.73
#